data_AF-A0A8D8NWL1-F1
#
_entry.id   AF-A0A8D8NWL1-F1
#
_cell.length_a   1.000
_cell.length_b   1.000
_cell.length_c   1.000
_cell.angle_alpha   90.00
_cell.angle_beta   90.00
_cell.angle_gamma   90.00
#
_symmetry.space_group_name_H-M   'P 1'
#
loop_
_entity.id
_entity.type
_entity.pdbx_description
1 polymer ?
#
loop_
_entity_poly.entity_id
_entity_poly.type
_entity_poly.pdbx_seq_one_letter_code
_entity_poly.pdbx_strand_id
1 'polypeptide(L)'
;AAAAVAEGDSCEFGSQKYFVLCGFGGILSCGTTHTAVVPLDLVKCRLQVDPAKYKSIFTGFSVTIKEDGVRGLAKGWAPTFIGYSMQGLCKFGFYEVFKILYGDMLGEENAYMWRTSLYLAASASAEFFADIALAPMEACKVRIQTQPGYANTLRECAPKMYGEEGLWAFYKGVVPLWMRQIPYTMMKFACFERTVELLYKYVVPKPRNECSKAEQLVVTFVAGYIAGVFCAIVSH
;
A
#
# COMPACT_ATOMS: atom_id res chain seq x y z
N ALA A 1 -2.59 19.21 18.04
CA ALA A 1 -1.52 20.18 17.75
C ALA A 1 -0.78 19.70 16.50
N ALA A 2 -1.10 20.27 15.35
CA ALA A 2 -0.33 20.01 14.13
C ALA A 2 0.95 20.83 14.24
N ALA A 3 2.11 20.17 14.35
CA ALA A 3 3.38 20.86 14.32
C ALA A 3 3.51 21.57 12.96
N ALA A 4 3.65 22.88 12.99
CA ALA A 4 4.02 23.67 11.83
C ALA A 4 5.41 23.20 11.38
N VAL A 5 5.49 22.58 10.21
CA VAL A 5 6.77 22.24 9.57
C VAL A 5 7.47 23.55 9.26
N ALA A 6 8.61 23.78 9.91
CA ALA A 6 9.45 24.95 9.69
C ALA A 6 9.94 24.97 8.23
N GLU A 7 9.95 26.17 7.65
CA GLU A 7 10.23 26.48 6.24
C GLU A 7 11.71 26.27 5.81
N GLY A 8 12.41 25.31 6.41
CA GLY A 8 13.84 25.03 6.17
C GLY A 8 14.26 23.56 6.20
N ASP A 9 13.34 22.60 6.43
CA ASP A 9 13.66 21.17 6.51
C ASP A 9 13.60 20.43 5.16
N SER A 10 13.76 21.13 4.03
CA SER A 10 13.83 20.49 2.71
C SER A 10 15.17 19.78 2.54
N CYS A 11 15.21 18.47 2.75
CA CYS A 11 16.37 17.65 2.40
C CYS A 11 16.66 17.73 0.90
N GLU A 12 17.94 17.79 0.53
CA GLU A 12 18.36 17.78 -0.87
C GLU A 12 17.85 16.53 -1.60
N PHE A 13 17.28 16.74 -2.79
CA PHE A 13 16.78 15.68 -3.65
C PHE A 13 17.94 14.72 -4.01
N GLY A 14 17.72 13.42 -3.81
CA GLY A 14 18.76 12.39 -4.03
C GLY A 14 19.80 12.24 -2.92
N SER A 15 19.69 12.99 -1.81
CA SER A 15 20.55 12.76 -0.63
C SER A 15 20.16 11.48 0.13
N GLN A 16 21.11 10.90 0.88
CA GLN A 16 20.81 9.75 1.76
C GLN A 16 19.70 10.07 2.77
N LYS A 17 19.65 11.32 3.27
CA LYS A 17 18.58 11.78 4.17
C LYS A 17 17.21 11.78 3.49
N TYR A 18 17.14 12.17 2.22
CA TYR A 18 15.91 12.15 1.44
C TYR A 18 15.35 10.73 1.30
N PHE A 19 16.18 9.75 0.91
CA PHE A 19 15.75 8.36 0.78
C PHE A 19 15.26 7.77 2.11
N VAL A 20 15.94 8.07 3.22
CA VAL A 20 15.55 7.60 4.55
C VAL A 20 14.22 8.22 4.98
N LEU A 21 14.01 9.51 4.73
CA LEU A 21 12.74 10.18 5.05
C LEU A 21 11.58 9.64 4.21
N CYS A 22 11.78 9.40 2.92
CA CYS A 22 10.78 8.77 2.04
C CYS A 22 10.44 7.35 2.51
N GLY A 23 11.45 6.56 2.87
CA GLY A 23 11.28 5.22 3.43
C GLY A 23 10.52 5.21 4.76
N PHE A 24 10.88 6.11 5.69
CA PHE A 24 10.21 6.21 6.99
C PHE A 24 8.78 6.74 6.87
N GLY A 25 8.55 7.71 5.98
CA GLY A 25 7.21 8.16 5.62
C GLY A 25 6.37 7.02 5.05
N GLY A 26 6.98 6.15 4.24
CA GLY A 26 6.39 4.92 3.73
C GLY A 26 5.98 3.95 4.84
N ILE A 27 6.86 3.69 5.82
CA ILE A 27 6.56 2.87 7.00
C ILE A 27 5.32 3.40 7.74
N LEU A 28 5.35 4.68 8.11
CA LEU A 28 4.28 5.27 8.90
C LEU A 28 2.96 5.30 8.12
N SER A 29 3.00 5.71 6.85
CA SER A 29 1.81 5.78 6.01
C SER A 29 1.20 4.39 5.80
N CYS A 30 1.95 3.43 5.24
CA CYS A 30 1.43 2.10 4.92
C CYS A 30 1.14 1.29 6.18
N GLY A 31 2.05 1.26 7.15
CA GLY A 31 1.89 0.47 8.38
C GLY A 31 0.66 0.89 9.16
N THR A 32 0.47 2.19 9.42
CA THR A 32 -0.66 2.66 10.23
C THR A 32 -2.00 2.55 9.49
N THR A 33 -2.05 2.94 8.21
CA THR A 33 -3.29 2.87 7.42
C THR A 33 -3.78 1.44 7.25
N HIS A 34 -2.89 0.50 6.90
CA HIS A 34 -3.25 -0.91 6.77
C HIS A 34 -3.64 -1.52 8.12
N THR A 35 -2.98 -1.15 9.21
CA THR A 35 -3.35 -1.64 10.55
C THR A 35 -4.74 -1.13 10.97
N ALA A 36 -5.07 0.12 10.66
CA ALA A 36 -6.38 0.70 10.96
C ALA A 36 -7.53 -0.01 10.23
N VAL A 37 -7.28 -0.54 9.03
CA VAL A 37 -8.29 -1.26 8.23
C VAL A 37 -8.31 -2.78 8.47
N VAL A 38 -7.45 -3.33 9.35
CA VAL A 38 -7.42 -4.77 9.69
C VAL A 38 -8.81 -5.34 10.04
N PRO A 39 -9.68 -4.66 10.80
CA PRO A 39 -11.02 -5.19 11.08
C PRO A 39 -11.87 -5.41 9.82
N LEU A 40 -11.76 -4.50 8.86
CA LEU A 40 -12.47 -4.61 7.58
C LEU A 40 -11.85 -5.69 6.71
N ASP A 41 -10.54 -5.75 6.63
CA ASP A 41 -9.80 -6.76 5.87
C ASP A 41 -10.10 -8.17 6.39
N LEU A 42 -10.13 -8.37 7.71
CA LEU A 42 -10.45 -9.64 8.33
C LEU A 42 -11.85 -10.13 7.93
N VAL A 43 -12.85 -9.25 8.01
CA VAL A 43 -14.23 -9.59 7.62
C VAL A 43 -14.31 -9.89 6.13
N LYS A 44 -13.61 -9.13 5.29
CA LYS A 44 -13.53 -9.37 3.85
C LYS A 44 -12.89 -10.72 3.52
N CYS A 45 -11.76 -11.06 4.13
CA CYS A 45 -11.08 -12.34 3.90
C CYS A 45 -11.96 -13.52 4.33
N ARG A 46 -12.65 -13.42 5.47
CA ARG A 46 -13.61 -14.44 5.93
C ARG A 46 -14.79 -14.60 4.98
N LEU A 47 -15.33 -13.50 4.49
CA LEU A 47 -16.39 -13.47 3.47
C LEU A 47 -15.95 -14.14 2.16
N GLN A 48 -14.71 -13.93 1.72
CA GLN A 48 -14.18 -14.54 0.50
C GLN A 48 -13.95 -16.06 0.65
N VAL A 49 -13.66 -16.54 1.86
CA VAL A 49 -13.38 -17.96 2.11
C VAL A 49 -14.65 -18.76 2.41
N ASP A 50 -15.59 -18.19 3.17
CA ASP A 50 -16.86 -18.84 3.50
C ASP A 50 -18.05 -17.87 3.29
N PRO A 51 -18.49 -17.68 2.04
CA PRO A 51 -19.61 -16.80 1.72
C PRO A 51 -20.97 -17.34 2.22
N ALA A 52 -21.06 -18.61 2.59
CA ALA A 52 -22.28 -19.19 3.15
C ALA A 52 -22.49 -18.74 4.60
N LYS A 53 -21.41 -18.75 5.40
CA LYS A 53 -21.40 -18.30 6.79
C LYS A 53 -21.41 -16.78 6.91
N TYR A 54 -20.62 -16.10 6.09
CA TYR A 54 -20.51 -14.65 6.08
C TYR A 54 -21.26 -14.12 4.86
N LYS A 55 -22.49 -13.61 5.04
CA LYS A 55 -23.32 -13.16 3.89
C LYS A 55 -23.13 -11.71 3.48
N SER A 56 -22.64 -10.88 4.38
CA SER A 56 -22.40 -9.45 4.17
C SER A 56 -21.32 -8.95 5.14
N ILE A 57 -20.78 -7.76 4.88
CA ILE A 57 -19.79 -7.13 5.77
C ILE A 57 -20.37 -6.94 7.19
N PHE A 58 -21.59 -6.41 7.32
CA PHE A 58 -22.23 -6.20 8.62
C PHE A 58 -22.53 -7.51 9.35
N THR A 59 -22.99 -8.52 8.61
CA THR A 59 -23.16 -9.88 9.15
C THR A 59 -21.82 -10.45 9.59
N GLY A 60 -20.74 -10.22 8.83
CA GLY A 60 -19.43 -10.74 9.15
C GLY A 60 -18.77 -10.10 10.37
N PHE A 61 -18.98 -8.79 10.59
CA PHE A 61 -18.65 -8.15 11.86
C PHE A 61 -19.44 -8.79 13.01
N SER A 62 -20.75 -8.96 12.85
CA SER A 62 -21.61 -9.50 13.90
C SER A 62 -21.25 -10.94 14.26
N VAL A 63 -21.00 -11.79 13.27
CA VAL A 63 -20.59 -13.19 13.47
C VAL A 63 -19.21 -13.24 14.11
N THR A 64 -18.25 -12.44 13.63
CA THR A 64 -16.90 -12.42 14.21
C THR A 64 -16.90 -11.96 15.66
N ILE A 65 -17.68 -10.94 16.02
CA ILE A 65 -17.78 -10.47 17.41
C ILE A 65 -18.44 -11.54 18.29
N LYS A 66 -19.43 -12.27 17.79
CA LYS A 66 -20.10 -13.35 18.54
C LYS A 66 -19.20 -14.56 18.77
N GLU A 67 -18.38 -14.93 17.80
CA GLU A 67 -17.54 -16.13 17.86
C GLU A 67 -16.16 -15.88 18.49
N ASP A 68 -15.48 -14.80 18.11
CA ASP A 68 -14.11 -14.50 18.52
C ASP A 68 -14.00 -13.29 19.48
N GLY A 69 -15.11 -12.62 19.77
CA GLY A 69 -15.12 -11.38 20.56
C GLY A 69 -14.57 -10.17 19.81
N VAL A 70 -14.58 -9.01 20.48
CA VAL A 70 -14.11 -7.73 19.91
C VAL A 70 -12.60 -7.77 19.56
N ARG A 71 -11.81 -8.51 20.34
CA ARG A 71 -10.38 -8.71 20.06
C ARG A 71 -10.14 -9.58 18.81
N GLY A 72 -11.12 -10.40 18.43
CA GLY A 72 -11.09 -11.19 17.20
C GLY A 72 -10.96 -10.35 15.93
N LEU A 73 -11.50 -9.13 15.93
CA LEU A 73 -11.43 -8.20 14.80
C LEU A 73 -10.01 -7.69 14.51
N ALA A 74 -9.11 -7.75 15.50
CA ALA A 74 -7.72 -7.36 15.34
C ALA A 74 -6.80 -8.56 15.00
N LYS A 75 -7.35 -9.77 14.74
CA LYS A 75 -6.51 -10.93 14.37
C LYS A 75 -5.71 -10.63 13.10
N GLY A 76 -4.41 -10.89 13.16
CA GLY A 76 -3.49 -10.59 12.06
C GLY A 76 -2.99 -9.14 12.02
N TRP A 77 -3.26 -8.30 13.02
CA TRP A 77 -2.74 -6.92 13.04
C TRP A 77 -1.21 -6.85 12.97
N ALA A 78 -0.50 -7.75 13.66
CA ALA A 78 0.97 -7.77 13.71
C ALA A 78 1.62 -8.08 12.36
N PRO A 79 1.26 -9.16 11.63
CA PRO A 79 1.80 -9.39 10.29
C PRO A 79 1.40 -8.29 9.31
N THR A 80 0.19 -7.72 9.43
CA THR A 80 -0.21 -6.56 8.63
C THR A 80 0.72 -5.37 8.88
N PHE A 81 0.88 -4.95 10.13
CA PHE A 81 1.70 -3.79 10.47
C PHE A 81 3.14 -3.97 9.99
N ILE A 82 3.76 -5.12 10.28
CA ILE A 82 5.16 -5.39 9.93
C ILE A 82 5.32 -5.52 8.42
N GLY A 83 4.45 -6.30 7.77
CA GLY A 83 4.48 -6.51 6.32
C GLY A 83 4.32 -5.23 5.52
N TYR A 84 3.27 -4.46 5.80
CA TYR A 84 3.01 -3.21 5.09
C TYR A 84 3.99 -2.09 5.47
N SER A 85 4.60 -2.14 6.65
CA SER A 85 5.72 -1.25 7.00
C SER A 85 6.94 -1.53 6.12
N MET A 86 7.33 -2.81 5.98
CA MET A 86 8.44 -3.21 5.11
C MET A 86 8.13 -2.91 3.64
N GLN A 87 6.91 -3.18 3.19
CA GLN A 87 6.47 -2.83 1.84
C GLN A 87 6.56 -1.32 1.63
N GLY A 88 6.05 -0.51 2.57
CA GLY A 88 6.11 0.95 2.49
C GLY A 88 7.55 1.47 2.44
N LEU A 89 8.43 0.94 3.29
CA LEU A 89 9.85 1.27 3.28
C LEU A 89 10.48 1.04 1.90
N CYS A 90 10.32 -0.17 1.37
CA CYS A 90 10.90 -0.55 0.09
C CYS A 90 10.24 0.18 -1.08
N LYS A 91 8.91 0.31 -1.08
CA LYS A 91 8.15 0.96 -2.15
C LYS A 91 8.56 2.42 -2.28
N PHE A 92 8.49 3.20 -1.21
CA PHE A 92 8.80 4.63 -1.29
C PHE A 92 10.30 4.89 -1.33
N GLY A 93 11.13 4.07 -0.66
CA GLY A 93 12.59 4.20 -0.72
C GLY A 93 13.13 3.86 -2.11
N PHE A 94 12.82 2.68 -2.64
CA PHE A 94 13.32 2.25 -3.95
C PHE A 94 12.69 3.03 -5.10
N TYR A 95 11.46 3.52 -4.97
CA TYR A 95 10.86 4.37 -6.00
C TYR A 95 11.72 5.60 -6.29
N GLU A 96 12.23 6.26 -5.25
CA GLU A 96 13.13 7.41 -5.41
C GLU A 96 14.47 7.00 -6.04
N VAL A 97 15.04 5.87 -5.62
CA VAL A 97 16.30 5.35 -6.18
C VAL A 97 16.14 5.03 -7.67
N PHE A 98 15.09 4.30 -8.06
CA PHE A 98 14.83 3.95 -9.45
C PHE A 98 14.49 5.16 -10.32
N LYS A 99 13.83 6.19 -9.76
CA LYS A 99 13.58 7.44 -10.49
C LYS A 99 14.89 8.14 -10.86
N ILE A 100 15.81 8.27 -9.92
CA ILE A 100 17.12 8.91 -10.18
C ILE A 100 17.91 8.05 -11.16
N LEU A 101 18.01 6.74 -10.91
CA LEU A 101 18.75 5.82 -11.77
C LEU A 101 18.22 5.81 -13.22
N TYR A 102 16.90 5.71 -13.42
CA TYR A 102 16.31 5.75 -14.76
C TYR A 102 16.37 7.15 -15.39
N GLY A 103 16.28 8.21 -14.60
CA GLY A 103 16.45 9.60 -15.05
C GLY A 103 17.86 9.85 -15.59
N ASP A 104 18.88 9.46 -14.84
CA ASP A 104 20.28 9.61 -15.22
C ASP A 104 20.63 8.78 -16.47
N MET A 105 20.02 7.60 -16.62
CA MET A 105 20.21 6.74 -17.80
C MET A 105 19.57 7.31 -19.08
N LEU A 106 18.44 8.01 -18.98
CA LEU A 106 17.71 8.57 -20.12
C LEU A 106 18.25 9.95 -20.55
N GLY A 107 18.87 10.69 -19.61
CA GLY A 107 19.27 12.09 -19.78
C GLY A 107 18.11 13.06 -19.54
N GLU A 108 18.43 14.30 -19.13
CA GLU A 108 17.44 15.29 -18.66
C GLU A 108 16.30 15.55 -19.66
N GLU A 109 16.63 15.65 -20.95
CA GLU A 109 15.65 15.98 -22.00
C GLU A 109 14.65 14.82 -22.23
N ASN A 110 15.14 13.58 -22.28
CA ASN A 110 14.28 12.40 -22.45
C ASN A 110 13.53 12.05 -21.16
N ALA A 111 14.13 12.29 -19.99
CA ALA A 111 13.46 12.09 -18.70
C ALA A 111 12.25 13.02 -18.56
N TYR A 112 12.31 14.24 -19.09
CA TYR A 112 11.16 15.14 -19.14
C TYR A 112 10.09 14.67 -20.13
N MET A 113 10.50 14.29 -21.35
CA MET A 113 9.57 13.84 -22.39
C MET A 113 8.84 12.54 -22.02
N TRP A 114 9.53 11.60 -21.38
CA TRP A 114 9.01 10.29 -20.99
C TRP A 114 8.72 10.16 -19.49
N ARG A 115 8.52 11.29 -18.79
CA ARG A 115 8.35 11.34 -17.32
C ARG A 115 7.36 10.31 -16.78
N THR A 116 6.22 10.14 -17.45
CA THR A 116 5.17 9.22 -17.02
C THR A 116 5.62 7.78 -17.15
N SER A 117 6.24 7.41 -18.28
CA SER A 117 6.80 6.06 -18.48
C SER A 117 7.93 5.77 -17.50
N LEU A 118 8.76 6.76 -17.21
CA LEU A 118 9.84 6.66 -16.22
C LEU A 118 9.29 6.40 -14.82
N TYR A 119 8.30 7.17 -14.37
CA TYR A 119 7.66 6.97 -13.06
C TYR A 119 6.93 5.63 -12.97
N LEU A 120 6.29 5.19 -14.05
CA LEU A 120 5.68 3.86 -14.13
C LEU A 120 6.72 2.74 -14.02
N ALA A 121 7.84 2.84 -14.76
CA ALA A 121 8.92 1.87 -14.67
C ALA A 121 9.57 1.87 -13.27
N ALA A 122 9.84 3.04 -12.68
CA ALA A 122 10.41 3.17 -11.35
C ALA A 122 9.48 2.59 -10.28
N SER A 123 8.18 2.85 -10.37
CA SER A 123 7.19 2.32 -9.43
C SER A 123 7.00 0.80 -9.56
N ALA A 124 7.00 0.26 -10.78
CA ALA A 124 6.92 -1.18 -11.01
C ALA A 124 8.14 -1.93 -10.44
N SER A 125 9.35 -1.41 -10.68
CA SER A 125 10.59 -1.95 -10.12
C SER A 125 10.61 -1.88 -8.60
N ALA A 126 10.17 -0.76 -8.01
CA ALA A 126 10.08 -0.63 -6.56
C ALA A 126 9.07 -1.62 -5.94
N GLU A 127 7.89 -1.77 -6.56
CA GLU A 127 6.84 -2.68 -6.09
C GLU A 127 7.31 -4.13 -6.14
N PHE A 128 8.07 -4.52 -7.17
CA PHE A 128 8.62 -5.88 -7.29
C PHE A 128 9.41 -6.30 -6.04
N PHE A 129 10.36 -5.45 -5.59
CA PHE A 129 11.14 -5.72 -4.38
C PHE A 129 10.33 -5.55 -3.09
N ALA A 130 9.42 -4.58 -3.06
CA ALA A 130 8.56 -4.36 -1.89
C ALA A 130 7.64 -5.56 -1.62
N ASP A 131 7.15 -6.20 -2.67
CA ASP A 131 6.29 -7.38 -2.59
C ASP A 131 7.04 -8.64 -2.12
N ILE A 132 8.34 -8.75 -2.43
CA ILE A 132 9.20 -9.81 -1.85
C ILE A 132 9.28 -9.64 -0.33
N ALA A 133 9.45 -8.40 0.15
CA ALA A 133 9.48 -8.12 1.58
C ALA A 133 8.11 -8.34 2.26
N LEU A 134 7.01 -8.05 1.55
CA LEU A 134 5.65 -8.24 2.05
C LEU A 134 5.23 -9.70 2.11
N ALA A 135 5.60 -10.52 1.12
CA ALA A 135 5.07 -11.86 0.89
C ALA A 135 5.05 -12.77 2.13
N PRO A 136 6.12 -12.87 2.95
CA PRO A 136 6.11 -13.72 4.14
C PRO A 136 5.08 -13.30 5.18
N MET A 137 4.91 -11.99 5.37
CA MET A 137 3.94 -11.46 6.33
C MET A 137 2.51 -11.58 5.80
N GLU A 138 2.31 -11.40 4.50
CA GLU A 138 1.02 -11.61 3.84
C GLU A 138 0.56 -13.06 3.94
N ALA A 139 1.46 -14.03 3.72
CA ALA A 139 1.18 -15.46 3.89
C ALA A 139 0.72 -15.77 5.33
N CYS A 140 1.44 -15.28 6.34
CA CYS A 140 1.04 -15.41 7.74
C CYS A 140 -0.31 -14.74 8.03
N LYS A 141 -0.54 -13.52 7.53
CA LYS A 141 -1.80 -12.78 7.71
C LYS A 141 -2.98 -13.57 7.16
N VAL A 142 -2.88 -14.04 5.92
CA VAL A 142 -3.95 -14.80 5.25
C VAL A 142 -4.29 -16.05 6.05
N ARG A 143 -3.29 -16.82 6.51
CA ARG A 143 -3.53 -18.02 7.34
C ARG A 143 -4.23 -17.67 8.65
N ILE A 144 -3.77 -16.66 9.38
CA ILE A 144 -4.37 -16.22 10.66
C ILE A 144 -5.82 -15.75 10.46
N GLN A 145 -6.13 -15.05 9.37
CA GLN A 145 -7.46 -14.46 9.14
C GLN A 145 -8.46 -15.45 8.55
N THR A 146 -8.01 -16.42 7.77
CA THR A 146 -8.86 -17.34 7.00
C THR A 146 -8.99 -18.74 7.57
N GLN A 147 -8.08 -19.18 8.46
CA GLN A 147 -8.09 -20.53 9.03
C GLN A 147 -8.38 -20.47 10.54
N PRO A 148 -9.66 -20.61 10.94
CA PRO A 148 -10.03 -20.67 12.35
C PRO A 148 -9.28 -21.79 13.07
N GLY A 149 -8.65 -21.48 14.21
CA GLY A 149 -7.92 -22.46 15.02
C GLY A 149 -6.49 -22.78 14.55
N TYR A 150 -6.02 -22.22 13.42
CA TYR A 150 -4.65 -22.47 12.96
C TYR A 150 -3.59 -21.78 13.83
N ALA A 151 -3.72 -20.45 13.99
CA ALA A 151 -2.87 -19.62 14.85
C ALA A 151 -3.59 -18.28 15.10
N ASN A 152 -3.40 -17.67 16.28
CA ASN A 152 -3.98 -16.35 16.59
C ASN A 152 -2.95 -15.22 16.51
N THR A 153 -1.66 -15.56 16.54
CA THR A 153 -0.56 -14.59 16.57
C THR A 153 0.51 -14.94 15.54
N LEU A 154 1.30 -13.94 15.14
CA LEU A 154 2.46 -14.15 14.24
C LEU A 154 3.49 -15.11 14.85
N ARG A 155 3.68 -15.04 16.17
CA ARG A 155 4.64 -15.88 16.91
C ARG A 155 4.27 -17.36 16.89
N GLU A 156 2.99 -17.68 16.78
CA GLU A 156 2.50 -19.05 16.60
C GLU A 156 2.51 -19.45 15.12
N CYS A 157 2.03 -18.57 14.24
CA CYS A 157 1.82 -18.88 12.83
C CYS A 157 3.14 -19.12 12.07
N ALA A 158 4.14 -18.26 12.24
CA ALA A 158 5.38 -18.34 11.49
C ALA A 158 6.16 -19.65 11.74
N PRO A 159 6.46 -20.07 12.98
CA PRO A 159 7.18 -21.32 13.22
C PRO A 159 6.35 -22.55 12.82
N LYS A 160 5.03 -22.51 13.00
CA LYS A 160 4.14 -23.60 12.60
C LYS A 160 4.13 -23.79 11.08
N MET A 161 3.95 -22.70 10.34
CA MET A 161 3.95 -22.72 8.87
C MET A 161 5.31 -23.15 8.30
N TYR A 162 6.40 -22.72 8.93
CA TYR A 162 7.75 -23.17 8.58
C TYR A 162 7.94 -24.68 8.83
N GLY A 163 7.43 -25.22 9.95
CA GLY A 163 7.53 -26.64 10.27
C GLY A 163 6.70 -27.55 9.38
N GLU A 164 5.55 -27.07 8.88
CA GLU A 164 4.63 -27.85 8.04
C GLU A 164 4.99 -27.83 6.55
N GLU A 165 5.29 -26.65 6.00
CA GLU A 165 5.43 -26.42 4.56
C GLU A 165 6.79 -25.81 4.16
N GLY A 166 7.65 -25.50 5.14
CA GLY A 166 8.98 -24.93 4.92
C GLY A 166 8.97 -23.45 4.48
N LEU A 167 10.11 -22.99 3.97
CA LEU A 167 10.29 -21.61 3.49
C LEU A 167 9.39 -21.27 2.29
N TRP A 168 9.04 -22.26 1.47
CA TRP A 168 8.25 -22.04 0.26
C TRP A 168 6.83 -21.56 0.58
N ALA A 169 6.30 -21.93 1.76
CA ALA A 169 4.98 -21.51 2.24
C ALA A 169 4.81 -19.98 2.26
N PHE A 170 5.89 -19.25 2.58
CA PHE A 170 5.90 -17.80 2.69
C PHE A 170 5.89 -17.07 1.34
N TYR A 171 6.37 -17.73 0.27
CA TYR A 171 6.52 -17.13 -1.06
C TYR A 171 5.57 -17.71 -2.12
N LYS A 172 4.78 -18.73 -1.78
CA LYS A 172 3.80 -19.36 -2.68
C LYS A 172 2.84 -18.35 -3.33
N GLY A 173 2.53 -17.25 -2.64
CA GLY A 173 1.64 -16.18 -3.12
C GLY A 173 2.33 -15.03 -3.86
N VAL A 174 3.66 -15.02 -4.01
CA VAL A 174 4.38 -13.84 -4.53
C VAL A 174 4.06 -13.52 -5.99
N VAL A 175 3.87 -14.53 -6.83
CA VAL A 175 3.53 -14.33 -8.25
C VAL A 175 2.12 -13.74 -8.41
N PRO A 176 1.07 -14.31 -7.80
CA PRO A 176 -0.24 -13.65 -7.72
C PRO A 176 -0.19 -12.25 -7.12
N LEU A 177 0.66 -12.02 -6.11
CA LEU A 177 0.85 -10.71 -5.50
C LEU A 177 1.36 -9.71 -6.53
N TRP A 178 2.43 -10.02 -7.26
CA TRP A 178 2.97 -9.16 -8.33
C TRP A 178 1.96 -8.87 -9.43
N MET A 179 1.27 -9.90 -9.93
CA MET A 179 0.25 -9.73 -10.98
C MET A 179 -0.88 -8.79 -10.56
N ARG A 180 -1.15 -8.67 -9.26
CA ARG A 180 -2.14 -7.75 -8.73
C ARG A 180 -1.55 -6.37 -8.43
N GLN A 181 -0.42 -6.33 -7.74
CA GLN A 181 0.14 -5.11 -7.14
C GLN A 181 0.86 -4.21 -8.14
N ILE A 182 1.57 -4.79 -9.11
CA ILE A 182 2.30 -4.02 -10.12
C ILE A 182 1.31 -3.27 -11.02
N PRO A 183 0.28 -3.91 -11.64
CA PRO A 183 -0.71 -3.18 -12.43
C PRO A 183 -1.52 -2.19 -11.60
N TYR A 184 -1.87 -2.54 -10.35
CA TYR A 184 -2.55 -1.63 -9.44
C TYR A 184 -1.73 -0.36 -9.20
N THR A 185 -0.44 -0.49 -8.93
CA THR A 185 0.45 0.65 -8.65
C THR A 185 0.66 1.50 -9.91
N MET A 186 0.89 0.87 -11.06
CA MET A 186 1.02 1.58 -12.34
C MET A 186 -0.26 2.37 -12.68
N MET A 187 -1.43 1.76 -12.54
CA MET A 187 -2.71 2.43 -12.77
C MET A 187 -2.93 3.57 -11.77
N LYS A 188 -2.55 3.38 -10.51
CA LYS A 188 -2.67 4.42 -9.49
C LYS A 188 -1.88 5.66 -9.86
N PHE A 189 -0.63 5.51 -10.29
CA PHE A 189 0.19 6.64 -10.72
C PHE A 189 -0.38 7.32 -11.98
N ALA A 190 -0.71 6.54 -13.02
CA ALA A 190 -1.24 7.09 -14.27
C ALA A 190 -2.57 7.84 -14.07
N CYS A 191 -3.52 7.25 -13.34
CA CYS A 191 -4.81 7.88 -13.07
C CYS A 191 -4.68 9.05 -12.11
N PHE A 192 -3.89 8.94 -11.04
CA PHE A 192 -3.77 10.01 -10.06
C PHE A 192 -3.20 11.28 -10.69
N GLU A 193 -2.10 11.18 -11.44
CA GLU A 193 -1.52 12.34 -12.12
C GLU A 193 -2.52 12.97 -13.10
N ARG A 194 -3.16 12.14 -13.92
CA ARG A 194 -4.10 12.63 -14.92
C ARG A 194 -5.33 13.26 -14.31
N THR A 195 -5.88 12.67 -13.26
CA THR A 195 -7.04 13.22 -12.55
C THR A 195 -6.70 14.51 -11.83
N VAL A 196 -5.51 14.61 -11.21
CA VAL A 196 -5.05 15.86 -10.59
C VAL A 196 -4.90 16.96 -11.65
N GLU A 197 -4.24 16.69 -12.78
CA GLU A 197 -4.11 17.65 -13.88
C GLU A 197 -5.47 18.14 -14.39
N LEU A 198 -6.43 17.22 -14.57
CA LEU A 198 -7.78 17.55 -15.04
C LEU A 198 -8.56 18.36 -13.99
N LEU A 199 -8.45 18.03 -12.71
CA LEU A 199 -9.11 18.78 -11.63
C LEU A 199 -8.59 20.21 -11.53
N TYR A 200 -7.27 20.42 -11.60
CA TYR A 200 -6.69 21.78 -11.65
C TYR A 200 -7.03 22.52 -12.95
N LYS A 201 -7.19 21.82 -14.07
CA LYS A 201 -7.55 22.47 -15.34
C LYS A 201 -9.02 22.89 -15.41
N TYR A 202 -9.94 22.09 -14.87
CA TYR A 202 -11.39 22.27 -15.08
C TYR A 202 -12.18 22.69 -13.84
N VAL A 203 -11.72 22.37 -12.63
CA VAL A 203 -12.47 22.61 -11.38
C VAL A 203 -11.86 23.74 -10.56
N VAL A 204 -10.53 23.81 -10.47
CA VAL A 204 -9.82 24.87 -9.75
C VAL A 204 -8.79 25.51 -10.67
N PRO A 205 -9.19 26.43 -11.58
CA PRO A 205 -8.30 27.11 -12.53
C PRO A 205 -7.47 28.18 -11.82
N LYS A 206 -6.78 27.79 -10.75
CA LYS A 206 -5.79 28.59 -10.03
C LYS A 206 -4.50 27.78 -9.95
N PRO A 207 -3.32 28.39 -10.10
CA PRO A 207 -2.07 27.69 -9.90
C PRO A 207 -2.02 27.13 -8.47
N ARG A 208 -1.44 25.94 -8.32
CA ARG A 208 -1.37 25.19 -7.04
C ARG A 208 -0.81 26.04 -5.88
N ASN A 209 0.02 27.04 -6.19
CA ASN A 209 0.62 27.97 -5.22
C ASN A 209 -0.38 29.01 -4.65
N GLU A 210 -1.52 29.22 -5.30
CA GLU A 210 -2.57 30.16 -4.84
C GLU A 210 -3.77 29.43 -4.18
N CYS A 211 -3.78 28.10 -4.18
CA CYS A 211 -4.83 27.31 -3.56
C CYS A 211 -4.62 27.20 -2.05
N SER A 212 -5.70 27.29 -1.28
CA SER A 212 -5.68 27.01 0.16
C SER A 212 -5.26 25.56 0.42
N LYS A 213 -4.60 25.30 1.55
CA LYS A 213 -4.25 23.93 1.99
C LYS A 213 -5.46 23.00 2.01
N ALA A 214 -6.64 23.52 2.34
CA ALA A 214 -7.88 22.76 2.34
C ALA A 214 -8.31 22.36 0.91
N GLU A 215 -8.20 23.28 -0.06
CA GLU A 215 -8.53 23.01 -1.46
C GLU A 215 -7.58 21.97 -2.06
N GLN A 216 -6.27 22.08 -1.80
CA GLN A 216 -5.28 21.10 -2.25
C GLN A 216 -5.57 19.71 -1.68
N LEU A 217 -5.99 19.63 -0.40
CA LEU A 217 -6.34 18.37 0.25
C LEU A 217 -7.60 17.76 -0.37
N VAL A 218 -8.63 18.55 -0.64
CA VAL A 218 -9.86 18.07 -1.30
C VAL A 218 -9.55 17.56 -2.71
N VAL A 219 -8.77 18.30 -3.51
CA VAL A 219 -8.37 17.85 -4.85
C VAL A 219 -7.60 16.53 -4.78
N THR A 220 -6.64 16.42 -3.85
CA THR A 220 -5.86 15.19 -3.66
C THR A 220 -6.74 14.02 -3.23
N PHE A 221 -7.72 14.25 -2.35
CA PHE A 221 -8.65 13.23 -1.91
C PHE A 221 -9.56 12.74 -3.04
N VAL A 222 -10.15 13.66 -3.81
CA VAL A 222 -11.02 13.32 -4.96
C VAL A 222 -10.22 12.59 -6.04
N ALA A 223 -9.02 13.06 -6.36
CA ALA A 223 -8.14 12.38 -7.30
C ALA A 223 -7.76 10.97 -6.81
N GLY A 224 -7.45 10.83 -5.52
CA GLY A 224 -7.16 9.55 -4.88
C GLY A 224 -8.34 8.59 -4.94
N TYR A 225 -9.57 9.07 -4.71
CA TYR A 225 -10.78 8.26 -4.80
C TYR A 225 -11.03 7.75 -6.23
N ILE A 226 -10.99 8.65 -7.22
CA ILE A 226 -11.18 8.29 -8.64
C ILE A 226 -10.11 7.30 -9.09
N ALA A 227 -8.83 7.58 -8.78
CA ALA A 227 -7.74 6.64 -9.07
C ALA A 227 -7.97 5.29 -8.41
N GLY A 228 -8.43 5.26 -7.14
CA GLY A 228 -8.77 4.03 -6.43
C GLY A 228 -9.83 3.18 -7.13
N VAL A 229 -10.87 3.80 -7.70
CA VAL A 229 -11.91 3.09 -8.47
C VAL A 229 -11.32 2.45 -9.74
N PHE A 230 -10.51 3.20 -10.50
CA PHE A 230 -9.84 2.64 -11.70
C PHE A 230 -8.88 1.51 -11.33
N CYS A 231 -8.12 1.65 -10.25
CA CYS A 231 -7.22 0.61 -9.78
C CYS A 231 -7.97 -0.65 -9.37
N ALA A 232 -9.15 -0.51 -8.74
CA ALA A 232 -9.99 -1.65 -8.39
C ALA A 232 -10.46 -2.41 -9.64
N ILE A 233 -10.84 -1.70 -10.72
CA ILE A 233 -11.28 -2.33 -11.98
C ILE A 233 -10.14 -3.13 -12.64
N VAL A 234 -8.92 -2.62 -12.61
CA VAL A 234 -7.76 -3.25 -13.28
C VAL A 234 -7.18 -4.42 -12.49
N SER A 235 -7.35 -4.42 -11.16
CA SER A 235 -6.71 -5.38 -10.26
C SER A 235 -7.63 -6.52 -9.79
N HIS A 236 -8.88 -6.56 -10.26
CA HIS A 236 -9.90 -7.54 -9.89
C HIS A 236 -10.06 -8.62 -10.97
#